data_AF-A0A934L3A9-F1
#
_entry.id   AF-A0A934L3A9-F1
#
_cell.length_a   1.000
_cell.length_b   1.000
_cell.length_c   1.000
_cell.angle_alpha   90.00
_cell.angle_beta   90.00
_cell.angle_gamma   90.00
#
_symmetry.space_group_name_H-M   'P 1'
#
loop_
_entity.id
_entity.type
_entity.pdbx_description
1 polymer ?
#
loop_
_entity_poly.entity_id
_entity_poly.type
_entity_poly.pdbx_seq_one_letter_code
_entity_poly.pdbx_strand_id
1 'polypeptide(L)' 'MAFLLTVMGVVLVIEGIPYFAFPARAKHWAALMQDVPEKTLRIIGLLSMGFGLLVLAALRLMGTR' A
#
# COMPACT_ATOMS: atom_id res chain seq x y z
N MET A 1 -16.57 -2.51 14.02
CA MET A 1 -16.59 -1.26 13.22
C MET A 1 -15.39 -0.37 13.53
N ALA A 2 -15.12 -0.02 14.80
CA ALA A 2 -13.98 0.83 15.18
C ALA A 2 -12.62 0.35 14.62
N PHE A 3 -12.30 -0.95 14.72
CA PHE A 3 -11.03 -1.49 14.22
C PHE A 3 -10.77 -1.20 12.73
N LEU A 4 -11.76 -1.44 11.86
CA LEU A 4 -11.63 -1.17 10.42
C LEU A 4 -11.43 0.33 10.16
N LEU A 5 -12.19 1.19 10.86
CA LEU A 5 -12.05 2.64 10.72
C LEU A 5 -10.69 3.14 11.22
N THR A 6 -10.15 2.54 12.29
CA THR A 6 -8.80 2.85 12.78
C THR A 6 -7.74 2.47 11.76
N VAL A 7 -7.80 1.26 11.19
CA VAL A 7 -6.84 0.82 10.15
C VAL A 7 -6.93 1.73 8.93
N MET A 8 -8.15 2.06 8.49
CA MET A 8 -8.36 3.02 7.40
C MET A 8 -7.75 4.38 7.70
N GLY A 9 -7.95 4.91 8.91
CA GLY A 9 -7.34 6.17 9.33
C GLY A 9 -5.81 6.15 9.30
N VAL A 10 -5.20 5.06 9.78
CA VAL A 10 -3.74 4.88 9.73
C VAL A 10 -3.22 4.84 8.29
N VAL A 11 -3.89 4.11 7.39
CA VAL A 11 -3.51 4.04 5.97
C VAL A 11 -3.58 5.44 5.34
N LEU A 12 -4.64 6.21 5.59
CA LEU A 12 -4.77 7.58 5.07
C LEU A 12 -3.68 8.52 5.57
N VAL A 13 -3.27 8.42 6.84
CA VAL A 13 -2.16 9.21 7.38
C VAL A 13 -0.84 8.85 6.69
N ILE A 14 -0.56 7.55 6.54
CA ILE A 14 0.67 7.06 5.88
C ILE A 14 0.71 7.50 4.42
N GLU A 15 -0.39 7.33 3.69
CA GLU A 15 -0.54 7.79 2.30
C GLU A 15 -0.42 9.32 2.19
N GLY A 16 -0.87 10.08 3.19
CA GLY A 16 -0.80 11.53 3.21
C GLY A 16 0.63 12.10 3.34
N ILE A 17 1.54 11.38 4.01
CA ILE A 17 2.90 11.85 4.32
C ILE A 17 3.71 12.19 3.05
N PRO A 18 3.79 11.33 2.02
CA PRO A 18 4.50 11.67 0.78
C PRO A 18 4.01 12.96 0.13
N TYR A 19 2.70 13.21 0.12
CA TYR A 19 2.11 14.40 -0.46
C TYR A 19 2.39 15.66 0.36
N PHE A 20 2.35 15.57 1.68
CA PHE A 20 2.58 16.70 2.58
C PHE A 20 4.06 17.04 2.74
N ALA A 21 4.90 16.05 3.06
CA ALA A 21 6.31 16.26 3.38
C ALA A 21 7.21 16.35 2.13
N PHE A 22 6.86 15.65 1.05
CA PHE A 22 7.71 15.54 -0.16
C PHE A 22 6.93 15.66 -1.48
N PRO A 23 6.15 16.74 -1.69
CA PRO A 23 5.24 16.86 -2.84
C PRO A 23 5.95 16.78 -4.21
N ALA A 24 7.17 17.28 -4.32
CA ALA A 24 7.94 17.19 -5.56
C ALA A 24 8.32 15.74 -5.92
N ARG A 25 8.69 14.92 -4.93
CA ARG A 25 8.98 13.50 -5.15
C ARG A 25 7.72 12.72 -5.49
N ALA A 26 6.61 13.00 -4.80
CA ALA A 26 5.32 12.39 -5.11
C ALA A 26 4.90 12.62 -6.58
N LYS A 27 5.03 13.87 -7.07
CA LYS A 27 4.76 14.21 -8.47
C LYS A 27 5.72 13.49 -9.44
N HIS A 28 7.00 13.41 -9.10
CA HIS A 28 7.98 12.70 -9.92
C HIS A 28 7.65 11.21 -10.03
N TRP A 29 7.27 10.56 -8.92
CA TRP A 29 6.90 9.14 -8.92
C TRP A 29 5.62 8.89 -9.73
N ALA A 30 4.64 9.77 -9.62
CA ALA A 30 3.42 9.70 -10.42
C ALA A 30 3.70 9.83 -11.92
N ALA A 31 4.64 10.69 -12.32
CA ALA A 31 5.06 10.82 -13.71
C ALA A 31 5.75 9.54 -14.20
N LEU A 32 6.68 8.98 -13.41
CA LEU A 32 7.35 7.71 -13.75
C LEU A 32 6.35 6.56 -13.95
N MET A 33 5.25 6.53 -13.18
CA MET A 33 4.22 5.50 -13.34
C MET A 33 3.51 5.54 -14.71
N GLN A 34 3.45 6.70 -15.38
CA GLN A 34 2.82 6.81 -16.70
C GLN A 34 3.63 6.07 -17.78
N ASP A 35 4.95 5.97 -17.61
CA ASP A 35 5.83 5.30 -18.57
C ASP A 35 5.90 3.78 -18.35
N VAL A 36 5.36 3.28 -17.23
CA VAL A 36 5.36 1.85 -16.92
C VAL A 36 4.20 1.16 -17.66
N PRO A 37 4.45 0.09 -18.43
CA PRO A 37 3.38 -0.63 -19.12
C PRO A 37 2.32 -1.16 -18.14
N GLU A 38 1.04 -1.08 -18.52
CA GLU A 38 -0.09 -1.52 -17.68
C GLU A 38 0.08 -2.94 -17.15
N LYS A 39 0.58 -3.86 -17.98
CA LYS A 39 0.83 -5.26 -17.59
C LYS A 39 1.78 -5.34 -16.40
N THR A 40 2.84 -4.52 -16.41
CA THR A 40 3.83 -4.46 -15.33
C THR A 40 3.20 -3.89 -14.06
N LEU A 41 2.42 -2.81 -14.17
CA LEU A 41 1.68 -2.24 -13.03
C LEU A 41 0.72 -3.26 -12.41
N ARG A 42 -0.01 -4.03 -13.22
CA ARG A 42 -0.91 -5.09 -12.75
C ARG A 42 -0.17 -6.20 -12.02
N ILE A 43 1.01 -6.62 -12.52
CA ILE A 43 1.82 -7.64 -11.86
C ILE A 43 2.35 -7.12 -10.52
N ILE A 44 2.87 -5.89 -10.47
CA ILE A 44 3.35 -5.25 -9.24
C ILE A 44 2.20 -5.20 -8.21
N GLY A 45 1.02 -4.76 -8.63
CA GLY A 45 -0.18 -4.72 -7.78
C GLY A 45 -0.62 -6.10 -7.28
N LEU A 46 -0.58 -7.11 -8.14
CA LEU A 46 -0.92 -8.49 -7.75
C LEU A 46 0.07 -9.04 -6.72
N LEU A 47 1.37 -8.82 -6.94
CA LEU A 47 2.41 -9.26 -6.02
C LEU A 47 2.33 -8.54 -4.68
N SER A 48 2.06 -7.22 -4.66
CA SER A 48 1.91 -6.46 -3.42
C SER A 48 0.69 -6.90 -2.62
N MET A 49 -0.46 -7.11 -3.27
CA MET A 49 -1.65 -7.68 -2.65
C MET A 49 -1.39 -9.09 -2.11
N GLY A 50 -0.75 -9.94 -2.91
CA GLY A 50 -0.41 -11.31 -2.52
C GLY A 50 0.51 -11.35 -1.30
N PHE A 51 1.54 -10.50 -1.28
CA PHE A 51 2.43 -10.36 -0.13
C PHE A 51 1.69 -9.88 1.12
N GLY A 52 0.81 -8.89 1.00
CA GLY A 52 -0.03 -8.43 2.11
C GLY A 52 -0.91 -9.55 2.68
N LEU A 53 -1.52 -10.35 1.82
CA LEU A 53 -2.30 -11.53 2.23
C LEU A 53 -1.45 -12.58 2.94
N LEU A 54 -0.23 -12.84 2.46
CA LEU A 54 0.71 -13.77 3.11
C LEU A 54 1.10 -13.29 4.51
N VAL A 55 1.38 -11.98 4.68
CA VAL A 55 1.68 -11.40 6.00
C VAL A 55 0.48 -11.54 6.94
N LEU A 56 -0.73 -11.21 6.48
CA LEU A 56 -1.95 -11.37 7.28
C LEU A 56 -2.20 -12.84 7.66
N ALA A 57 -1.95 -13.77 6.74
CA ALA A 57 -2.07 -15.21 7.00
C ALA A 57 -1.04 -15.69 8.03
N ALA A 58 0.23 -15.28 7.89
CA ALA A 58 1.30 -15.60 8.84
C ALA A 58 0.99 -15.06 10.24
N LEU A 59 0.57 -13.78 10.35
CA LEU A 59 0.18 -13.17 11.62
C LEU A 59 -0.99 -13.91 12.27
N ARG A 60 -1.99 -14.33 11.48
CA ARG A 60 -3.11 -15.12 11.99
C ARG A 60 -2.65 -16.48 12.54
N LEU A 61 -1.71 -17.15 11.86
CA LEU A 61 -1.17 -18.44 12.31
C LEU A 61 -0.35 -18.30 13.61
N MET A 62 0.38 -17.19 13.76
CA MET A 62 1.18 -16.91 14.96
C MET A 62 0.33 -16.50 16.17
N GLY A 63 -0.80 -15.81 15.94
CA GLY A 63 -1.70 -15.33 16.99
C GLY A 63 -2.78 -16.32 17.45
N THR A 64 -2.77 -17.57 16.98
CA THR A 64 -3.70 -18.62 17.44
C THR A 64 -3.07 -19.46 18.57
N ARG A 65 -2.60 -18.76 19.63
CA ARG A 65 -2.34 -19.33 20.95
C ARG A 65 -2.91 -18.40 22.01
#